data_AF-A0A183F0A5-F1
#
_entry.id   AF-A0A183F0A5-F1
#
_cell.length_a   1.000
_cell.length_b   1.000
_cell.length_c   1.000
_cell.angle_alpha   90.00
_cell.angle_beta   90.00
_cell.angle_gamma   90.00
#
_symmetry.space_group_name_H-M   'P 1'
#
loop_
_entity.id
_entity.type
_entity.pdbx_description
1 polymer ?
#
loop_
_entity_poly.entity_id
_entity_poly.type
_entity_poly.pdbx_seq_one_letter_code
_entity_poly.pdbx_strand_id
1 'polypeptide(L)' 'MRINDDEKHVTGDRVAIEPGVPCRKCDFCKRGRYNLCHDMEFFALPPTDGALRRFVAIDADYCFKLVLLIENGKKGNLQK' A
#
# COMPACT_ATOMS: atom_id res chain seq x y z
N MET A 1 4.45 -5.59 -7.77
CA MET A 1 2.98 -5.72 -7.79
C MET A 1 2.43 -4.77 -8.84
N ARG A 2 1.38 -5.13 -9.60
CA ARG A 2 0.74 -4.23 -10.59
C ARG A 2 -0.55 -3.69 -9.97
N ILE A 3 -0.83 -2.42 -10.20
CA ILE A 3 -1.99 -1.67 -9.71
C ILE A 3 -2.87 -1.26 -10.89
N ASN A 4 -4.17 -1.05 -10.65
CA ASN A 4 -5.09 -0.43 -11.61
C ASN A 4 -4.91 1.09 -11.62
N ASP A 5 -5.25 1.74 -12.72
CA ASP A 5 -5.12 3.20 -12.81
C ASP A 5 -6.01 3.92 -11.78
N ASP A 6 -5.42 4.87 -11.07
CA ASP A 6 -6.09 5.83 -10.17
C ASP A 6 -5.39 7.21 -10.26
N GLU A 7 -5.81 8.18 -9.46
CA GLU A 7 -5.22 9.53 -9.47
C GLU A 7 -3.71 9.53 -9.14
N LYS A 8 -3.28 8.62 -8.26
CA LYS A 8 -1.91 8.49 -7.75
C LYS A 8 -1.11 7.44 -8.52
N HIS A 9 -1.71 6.39 -9.06
CA HIS A 9 -1.01 5.24 -9.67
C HIS A 9 -1.40 4.97 -11.11
N VAL A 10 -0.44 4.49 -11.90
CA VAL A 10 -0.68 3.99 -13.26
C VAL A 10 -0.29 2.51 -13.34
N THR A 11 -1.02 1.76 -14.13
CA THR A 11 -0.78 0.36 -14.42
C THR A 11 0.65 0.16 -14.90
N GLY A 12 1.39 -0.70 -14.19
CA GLY A 12 2.81 -0.93 -14.42
C GLY A 12 3.73 -0.25 -13.39
N ASP A 13 3.21 0.68 -12.58
CA ASP A 13 3.94 1.21 -11.44
C ASP A 13 4.38 0.08 -10.51
N ARG A 14 5.64 0.17 -10.06
CA ARG A 14 6.15 -0.70 -9.01
C ARG A 14 5.85 -0.06 -7.67
N VAL A 15 5.19 -0.81 -6.81
CA VAL A 15 4.83 -0.35 -5.48
C VAL A 15 5.34 -1.29 -4.39
N ALA A 16 5.59 -0.72 -3.22
CA ALA A 16 5.52 -1.41 -1.95
C ALA A 16 4.07 -1.34 -1.44
N ILE A 17 3.66 -2.33 -0.65
CA ILE A 17 2.33 -2.37 -0.05
C ILE A 17 2.47 -2.32 1.46
N GLU A 18 1.63 -1.51 2.12
CA GLU A 18 1.38 -1.64 3.55
C GLU A 18 0.48 -2.87 3.75
N PRO A 19 0.88 -3.88 4.53
CA PRO A 19 0.11 -5.13 4.66
C PRO A 19 -1.12 -5.01 5.57
N GLY A 20 -1.23 -3.91 6.33
CA GLY A 20 -2.30 -3.67 7.29
C GLY A 20 -3.49 -2.92 6.68
N VAL A 21 -4.69 -3.46 6.84
CA VAL A 21 -5.96 -2.83 6.46
C VAL A 21 -6.73 -2.43 7.73
N PRO A 22 -6.81 -1.13 8.04
CA PRO A 22 -7.54 -0.64 9.22
C PRO A 22 -9.05 -0.51 8.95
N CYS A 23 -9.85 -0.43 10.01
CA CYS A 23 -11.31 -0.34 9.88
C CYS A 23 -11.86 1.00 9.38
N ARG A 24 -11.01 2.05 9.30
CA ARG A 24 -11.32 3.42 8.85
C ARG A 24 -12.41 4.18 9.63
N LYS A 25 -13.04 3.57 10.64
CA LYS A 25 -14.17 4.16 11.39
C LYS A 25 -13.86 4.56 12.83
N CYS A 26 -12.82 3.99 13.43
CA CYS A 26 -12.45 4.26 14.83
C CYS A 26 -11.72 5.61 15.00
N ASP A 27 -11.60 6.06 16.25
CA ASP A 27 -10.97 7.35 16.58
C ASP A 27 -9.51 7.44 16.14
N PHE A 28 -8.76 6.34 16.25
CA PHE A 28 -7.38 6.28 15.78
C PHE A 28 -7.29 6.48 14.27
N CYS A 29 -8.15 5.81 13.50
CA CYS A 29 -8.21 5.97 12.04
C CYS A 29 -8.55 7.40 11.64
N LYS A 30 -9.59 7.98 12.25
CA LYS A 30 -10.05 9.34 11.95
C LYS A 30 -9.02 10.42 12.30
N ARG A 31 -8.13 10.14 13.26
CA ARG A 31 -7.02 11.02 13.66
C ARG A 31 -5.71 10.74 12.88
N GLY A 32 -5.76 9.91 11.84
CA GLY A 32 -4.59 9.55 11.03
C GLY A 32 -3.60 8.61 11.71
N ARG A 33 -3.94 8.03 12.87
CA ARG A 33 -3.12 7.04 13.59
C ARG A 33 -3.67 5.63 13.37
N TYR A 34 -3.99 5.30 12.12
CA TYR A 34 -4.67 4.03 11.78
C TYR A 34 -3.85 2.80 12.17
N ASN A 35 -2.52 2.92 12.31
CA ASN A 35 -1.63 1.89 12.82
C ASN A 35 -1.97 1.43 14.26
N LEU A 36 -2.76 2.20 15.01
CA LEU A 36 -3.29 1.86 16.34
C LEU A 36 -4.73 1.30 16.29
N CYS A 37 -5.25 1.01 15.10
CA CYS A 37 -6.57 0.44 14.95
C CYS A 37 -6.64 -0.93 15.62
N HIS A 38 -7.60 -1.11 16.53
CA HIS A 38 -7.81 -2.39 17.21
C HIS A 38 -8.37 -3.48 16.27
N ASP A 39 -9.13 -3.05 15.26
CA ASP A 39 -9.71 -3.90 14.22
C ASP A 39 -8.80 -3.96 12.97
N MET A 40 -7.48 -3.92 13.16
CA MET A 40 -6.53 -4.00 12.04
C MET A 40 -6.45 -5.44 11.52
N GLU A 41 -6.62 -5.62 10.22
CA GLU A 41 -6.33 -6.89 9.55
C GLU A 41 -4.97 -6.83 8.87
N PHE A 42 -4.23 -7.94 8.85
CA PHE A 42 -2.94 -8.03 8.18
C PHE A 42 -2.90 -9.20 7.23
N PHE A 43 -2.23 -9.03 6.09
CA PHE A 43 -1.87 -10.19 5.27
C PHE A 43 -1.07 -11.20 6.10
N ALA A 44 -1.40 -12.48 5.90
CA ALA A 44 -0.81 -13.64 6.59
C ALA A 44 -1.17 -13.77 8.09
N LEU A 45 -2.15 -13.02 8.59
CA LEU A 45 -2.76 -13.25 9.89
C LEU A 45 -4.19 -13.78 9.67
N PRO A 46 -4.56 -14.97 10.21
CA PRO A 46 -5.92 -15.48 10.09
C PRO A 46 -6.97 -14.46 10.58
N PRO A 47 -8.10 -14.30 9.87
CA PRO A 47 -8.60 -15.09 8.74
C PRO A 47 -8.10 -14.66 7.34
N THR A 48 -7.20 -13.67 7.28
CA THR A 48 -6.81 -13.01 6.03
C THR A 48 -5.70 -13.77 5.30
N ASP A 49 -5.83 -13.89 3.97
CA ASP A 49 -4.83 -14.51 3.10
C ASP A 49 -3.46 -13.81 3.19
N GLY A 50 -2.40 -14.58 2.96
CA GLY A 50 -1.04 -14.05 2.82
C GLY A 50 -0.71 -13.49 1.43
N ALA A 51 0.44 -12.83 1.33
CA ALA A 51 0.92 -12.22 0.08
C ALA A 51 1.84 -13.14 -0.77
N LEU A 52 2.12 -14.38 -0.34
CA LEU A 52 2.92 -15.35 -1.09
C LEU A 52 2.12 -16.00 -2.24
N ARG A 53 1.64 -15.17 -3.16
CA ARG A 53 0.84 -15.55 -4.34
C ARG A 53 1.11 -14.59 -5.49
N ARG A 54 0.69 -14.97 -6.70
CA ARG A 54 0.95 -14.15 -7.91
C ARG A 54 0.25 -12.78 -7.89
N PHE A 55 -0.90 -12.69 -7.23
CA PHE A 55 -1.74 -11.48 -7.19
C PHE A 55 -2.43 -11.36 -5.84
N VAL A 56 -2.47 -10.16 -5.28
CA VAL A 56 -3.29 -9.80 -4.11
C VAL A 56 -4.06 -8.53 -4.42
N ALA A 57 -5.22 -8.35 -3.78
CA ALA A 57 -6.01 -7.13 -3.85
C ALA A 57 -5.77 -6.30 -2.58
N ILE A 58 -5.54 -5.01 -2.75
CA ILE A 58 -5.40 -4.05 -1.66
C ILE A 58 -5.85 -2.67 -2.18
N ASP A 59 -6.33 -1.82 -1.28
CA ASP A 59 -6.66 -0.44 -1.63
C ASP A 59 -5.42 0.35 -2.07
N ALA A 60 -5.62 1.18 -3.09
CA ALA A 60 -4.55 2.00 -3.66
C ALA A 60 -3.87 2.93 -2.64
N ASP A 61 -4.60 3.40 -1.64
CA ASP A 61 -4.04 4.26 -0.58
C ASP A 61 -2.95 3.59 0.26
N TYR A 62 -2.89 2.25 0.24
CA TYR A 62 -1.84 1.47 0.91
C TYR A 62 -0.74 1.00 -0.02
N CYS A 63 -0.73 1.53 -1.25
CA CYS A 63 0.32 1.30 -2.21
C CYS A 63 1.23 2.53 -2.29
N PHE A 64 2.54 2.28 -2.18
CA PHE A 64 3.56 3.34 -2.19
C PHE A 64 4.48 3.13 -3.36
N LYS A 65 4.59 4.13 -4.25
CA LYS A 65 5.50 4.04 -5.41
C LYS A 65 6.93 3.82 -4.96
N LEU A 66 7.56 2.81 -5.56
CA LEU A 66 8.98 2.57 -5.41
C LEU A 66 9.74 3.54 -6.32
N VAL A 67 10.36 4.54 -5.70
CA VAL A 67 11.48 5.26 -6.32
C VAL A 67 12.71 4.38 -6.21
N LEU A 68 13.15 3.79 -7.33
CA LEU A 68 14.41 3.07 -7.34
C LEU A 68 15.57 4.06 -7.18
N LEU A 69 16.39 3.87 -6.16
CA LEU A 69 17.69 4.57 -6.01
C LEU A 69 18.78 3.99 -6.94
N ILE A 70 18.46 2.99 -7.77
CA ILE A 70 19.36 2.51 -8.82
C ILE A 70 18.90 3.11 -10.14
N GLU A 71 19.39 4.31 -10.43
CA GLU A 71 19.18 4.96 -11.71
C GLU A 71 20.13 4.36 -12.76
N ASN A 72 19.58 3.63 -13.73
CA ASN A 72 20.07 3.78 -15.10
C ASN A 72 19.57 5.14 -15.64
N GLY A 73 20.16 6.22 -15.13
CA GLY A 73 20.22 7.55 -15.76
C GLY A 73 18.95 8.39 -15.93
N LYS A 74 17.91 8.28 -15.08
CA LYS A 74 16.77 9.22 -15.14
C LYS A 74 16.30 9.67 -13.76
N LYS A 75 16.62 10.94 -13.46
CA LYS A 75 16.14 11.74 -12.32
C LYS A 75 14.62 11.66 -12.17
N GLY A 76 14.17 10.86 -11.21
CA GLY A 76 12.80 10.88 -10.72
C GLY A 76 12.63 12.00 -9.70
N ASN A 77 11.80 13.00 -10.00
CA ASN A 77 11.45 14.08 -9.08
C ASN A 77 10.92 13.51 -7.75
N LEU A 78 11.56 13.88 -6.64
CA LEU A 78 10.96 13.78 -5.32
C LEU A 78 9.71 14.66 -5.32
N GLN A 79 8.53 14.05 -5.31
CA GLN A 79 7.31 14.76 -4.95
C GLN A 79 7.47 15.17 -3.48
N LYS A 80 7.55 16.49 -3.26
CA LYS A 80 7.34 17.12 -1.95
C LYS A 80 5.86 17.10 -1.60
#